data_AF-A0A7M3YER8-F1
#
_entry.id   AF-A0A7M3YER8-F1
#
_cell.length_a   1.000
_cell.length_b   1.000
_cell.length_c   1.000
_cell.angle_alpha   90.00
_cell.angle_beta   90.00
_cell.angle_gamma   90.00
#
_symmetry.space_group_name_H-M   'P 1'
#
loop_
_entity.id
_entity.type
_entity.pdbx_description
1 polymer ?
#
loop_
_entity_poly.entity_id
_entity_poly.type
_entity_poly.pdbx_seq_one_letter_code
_entity_poly.pdbx_strand_id
1 'polypeptide(L)'
;MIISWGSLLILLWCLALSALVWRARSDGYENRFMSVLLICEGIKASFLISTGILYIRKYEWLQDILWHWTIDIFFIAHITAIILYLCMPIYYRLNRLTFMYKPGFRKHAWYLGPIIGIIIWLTIVRFDFFYVSDAAWIVCAKGSTPELQIWFGSHQPWMDDAVTQIGTCSADFETTITTQPPGLWLIVLASPFVSVIALLFIRSSIKSHLLGENPDINKSLTSRSLYIGFLGKVIGAVFWFSLLIFIFAIHGGQVTFVDETIWRYGDPNGIERVKYFLWTLSLLVTPVAIAFEAMMFVHATLKDTVFGIDNNLRKTFRNALFTGFGVIAFIVGSELMEAFIGYGMAG
;
A
#
# COMPACT_ATOMS: atom_id res chain seq x y z
N MET A 1 5.82 12.55 6.96
CA MET A 1 6.27 11.65 8.05
C MET A 1 5.14 10.84 8.69
N ILE A 2 4.05 11.43 9.19
CA ILE A 2 2.96 10.68 9.86
C ILE A 2 2.39 9.55 9.00
N ILE A 3 2.12 9.81 7.71
CA ILE A 3 1.58 8.79 6.79
C ILE A 3 2.55 7.61 6.63
N SER A 4 3.86 7.87 6.57
CA SER A 4 4.89 6.84 6.47
C SER A 4 4.93 5.95 7.72
N TRP A 5 4.91 6.55 8.91
CA TRP A 5 4.88 5.79 10.17
C TRP A 5 3.58 5.00 10.35
N GLY A 6 2.43 5.59 9.99
CA GLY A 6 1.16 4.87 9.94
C GLY A 6 1.19 3.69 8.97
N SER A 7 1.82 3.87 7.81
CA SER A 7 2.01 2.82 6.80
C SER A 7 2.89 1.68 7.29
N LEU A 8 3.98 1.97 8.00
CA LEU A 8 4.81 0.95 8.66
C LEU A 8 4.02 0.16 9.70
N LEU A 9 3.19 0.86 10.48
CA LEU A 9 2.33 0.20 11.46
C LEU A 9 1.32 -0.74 10.79
N ILE A 10 0.73 -0.32 9.68
CA ILE A 10 -0.19 -1.16 8.89
C ILE A 10 0.53 -2.37 8.29
N LEU A 11 1.78 -2.22 7.84
CA LEU A 11 2.61 -3.35 7.42
C LEU A 11 2.78 -4.35 8.58
N LEU A 12 3.25 -3.90 9.74
CA LEU A 12 3.44 -4.76 10.91
C LEU A 12 2.14 -5.44 11.34
N TRP A 13 1.03 -4.71 11.28
CA TRP A 13 -0.31 -5.22 11.53
C TRP A 13 -0.68 -6.37 10.58
N CYS A 14 -0.48 -6.19 9.27
CA CYS A 14 -0.77 -7.19 8.26
C CYS A 14 0.15 -8.41 8.38
N LEU A 15 1.43 -8.22 8.72
CA LEU A 15 2.37 -9.32 8.98
C LEU A 15 1.95 -10.14 10.20
N ALA A 16 1.57 -9.48 11.29
CA ALA A 16 1.07 -10.15 12.49
C ALA A 16 -0.21 -10.95 12.20
N LEU A 17 -1.16 -10.36 11.46
CA LEU A 17 -2.37 -11.04 11.01
C LEU A 17 -2.05 -12.26 10.15
N SER A 18 -1.16 -12.09 9.19
CA SER A 18 -0.73 -13.17 8.30
C SER A 18 -0.17 -14.36 9.08
N ALA A 19 0.73 -14.09 10.03
CA ALA A 19 1.33 -15.12 10.89
C ALA A 19 0.26 -15.86 11.72
N LEU A 20 -0.74 -15.14 12.24
CA LEU A 20 -1.84 -15.73 13.00
C LEU A 20 -2.75 -16.59 12.12
N VAL A 21 -3.13 -16.10 10.93
CA VAL A 21 -3.95 -16.85 9.97
C VAL A 21 -3.23 -18.13 9.54
N TRP A 22 -1.93 -18.06 9.28
CA TRP A 22 -1.11 -19.23 8.97
C TRP A 22 -1.09 -20.23 10.14
N ARG A 23 -0.83 -19.76 11.36
CA ARG A 23 -0.76 -20.61 12.56
C ARG A 23 -2.10 -21.24 12.93
N ALA A 24 -3.21 -20.56 12.66
CA ALA A 24 -4.55 -21.05 12.98
C ALA A 24 -4.87 -22.40 12.30
N ARG A 25 -4.44 -22.56 11.05
CA ARG A 25 -4.60 -23.81 10.30
C ARG A 25 -3.52 -23.92 9.23
N SER A 26 -2.33 -24.35 9.64
CA SER A 26 -1.15 -24.45 8.77
C SER A 26 -1.34 -25.39 7.58
N ASP A 27 -2.25 -26.36 7.68
CA ASP A 27 -2.53 -27.33 6.59
C ASP A 27 -3.67 -26.87 5.67
N GLY A 28 -4.39 -25.80 6.02
CA GLY A 28 -5.47 -25.24 5.21
C GLY A 28 -4.92 -24.40 4.06
N TYR A 29 -5.19 -24.80 2.82
CA TYR A 29 -4.72 -24.05 1.66
C TYR A 29 -5.31 -22.63 1.58
N GLU A 30 -6.55 -22.45 2.04
CA GLU A 30 -7.21 -21.14 2.12
C GLU A 30 -6.49 -20.20 3.10
N ASN A 31 -6.04 -20.71 4.25
CA ASN A 31 -5.28 -19.94 5.24
C ASN A 31 -3.90 -19.52 4.68
N ARG A 32 -3.21 -20.43 3.99
CA ARG A 32 -1.92 -20.12 3.35
C ARG A 32 -2.06 -19.03 2.28
N PHE A 33 -3.07 -19.16 1.44
CA PHE A 33 -3.41 -18.16 0.43
C PHE A 33 -3.70 -16.79 1.07
N MET A 34 -4.55 -16.76 2.09
CA MET A 34 -4.92 -15.52 2.75
C MET A 34 -3.73 -14.87 3.48
N SER A 35 -2.89 -15.69 4.11
CA SER A 35 -1.67 -15.23 4.77
C SER A 35 -0.70 -14.57 3.77
N VAL A 36 -0.44 -15.18 2.63
CA VAL A 36 0.41 -14.57 1.59
C VAL A 36 -0.21 -13.28 1.05
N LEU A 37 -1.52 -13.27 0.80
CA LEU A 37 -2.20 -12.07 0.34
C LEU A 37 -2.05 -10.91 1.34
N LEU A 38 -2.22 -11.16 2.64
CA LEU A 38 -2.04 -10.16 3.68
C LEU A 38 -0.61 -9.62 3.74
N ILE A 39 0.41 -10.46 3.50
CA ILE A 39 1.81 -10.00 3.42
C ILE A 39 1.97 -9.02 2.26
N CYS A 40 1.46 -9.38 1.08
CA CYS A 40 1.53 -8.50 -0.10
C CYS A 40 0.80 -7.18 0.15
N GLU A 41 -0.39 -7.21 0.75
CA GLU A 41 -1.13 -5.98 1.10
C GLU A 41 -0.39 -5.12 2.12
N GLY A 42 0.21 -5.73 3.15
CA GLY A 42 1.04 -5.01 4.12
C GLY A 42 2.23 -4.32 3.45
N ILE A 43 2.94 -5.00 2.55
CA ILE A 43 4.07 -4.42 1.81
C ILE A 43 3.62 -3.26 0.91
N LYS A 44 2.46 -3.38 0.25
CA LYS A 44 1.91 -2.29 -0.57
C LYS A 44 1.59 -1.05 0.28
N ALA A 45 1.14 -1.24 1.52
CA ALA A 45 0.87 -0.12 2.41
C ALA A 45 2.15 0.67 2.74
N SER A 46 3.32 0.02 2.82
CA SER A 46 4.58 0.65 3.24
C SER A 46 5.36 1.38 2.13
N PHE A 47 4.72 1.74 1.02
CA PHE A 47 5.39 2.38 -0.12
C PHE A 47 6.07 3.72 0.20
N LEU A 48 5.59 4.43 1.22
CA LEU A 48 6.15 5.70 1.69
C LEU A 48 7.24 5.56 2.76
N ILE A 49 7.66 4.34 3.12
CA ILE A 49 8.56 4.11 4.25
C ILE A 49 9.88 4.89 4.15
N SER A 50 10.43 5.05 2.94
CA SER A 50 11.65 5.81 2.67
C SER A 50 11.51 7.26 3.14
N THR A 51 10.36 7.89 2.89
CA THR A 51 10.08 9.29 3.28
C THR A 51 9.90 9.50 4.79
N GLY A 52 9.77 8.43 5.57
CA GLY A 52 9.62 8.51 7.03
C GLY A 52 10.91 8.30 7.83
N ILE A 53 11.94 7.70 7.22
CA ILE A 53 13.18 7.33 7.91
C ILE A 53 14.32 8.16 7.34
N LEU A 54 14.85 9.11 8.14
CA LEU A 54 16.09 9.86 7.90
C LEU A 54 16.32 10.17 6.40
N TYR A 55 15.34 10.84 5.81
CA TYR A 55 15.29 11.13 4.37
C TYR A 55 16.19 12.33 4.03
N ILE A 56 17.49 12.13 4.18
CA ILE A 56 18.55 13.13 4.10
C ILE A 56 19.75 12.47 3.41
N ARG A 57 20.44 13.21 2.53
CA ARG A 57 21.59 12.76 1.74
C ARG A 57 22.73 12.22 2.59
N LYS A 58 22.94 12.74 3.80
CA LYS A 58 23.94 12.20 4.74
C LYS A 58 23.75 10.69 5.00
N TYR A 59 22.52 10.19 4.88
CA TYR A 59 22.16 8.78 5.05
C TYR A 59 21.78 8.13 3.70
N GLU A 60 22.39 8.57 2.60
CA GLU A 60 22.14 8.01 1.26
C GLU A 60 22.27 6.49 1.21
N TRP A 61 23.27 5.91 1.89
CA TRP A 61 23.43 4.45 1.99
C TRP A 61 22.19 3.72 2.52
N LEU A 62 21.44 4.35 3.43
CA LEU A 62 20.19 3.81 3.97
C LEU A 62 19.07 3.97 2.94
N GLN A 63 19.07 5.09 2.23
CA GLN A 63 18.12 5.35 1.15
C GLN A 63 18.34 4.41 -0.03
N ASP A 64 19.57 3.99 -0.35
CA ASP A 64 19.85 2.97 -1.37
C ASP A 64 19.14 1.65 -1.06
N ILE A 65 19.15 1.26 0.22
CA ILE A 65 18.46 0.04 0.69
C ILE A 65 16.94 0.24 0.66
N LEU A 66 16.46 1.36 1.18
CA LEU A 66 15.03 1.68 1.22
C LEU A 66 14.45 1.93 -0.18
N TRP A 67 15.27 2.32 -1.16
CA TRP A 67 14.87 2.53 -2.54
C TRP A 67 14.42 1.23 -3.19
N HIS A 68 15.17 0.14 -3.00
CA HIS A 68 14.74 -1.20 -3.43
C HIS A 68 13.44 -1.64 -2.75
N TRP A 69 13.19 -1.19 -1.52
CA TRP A 69 11.90 -1.43 -0.87
C TRP A 69 10.76 -0.66 -1.54
N THR A 70 10.95 0.64 -1.76
CA THR A 70 9.95 1.56 -2.32
C THR A 70 9.61 1.25 -3.78
N ILE A 71 10.58 0.76 -4.57
CA ILE A 71 10.38 0.40 -5.97
C ILE A 71 10.19 -1.10 -6.11
N ASP A 72 11.26 -1.90 -6.03
CA ASP A 72 11.22 -3.31 -6.42
C ASP A 72 10.23 -4.13 -5.58
N ILE A 73 10.35 -4.08 -4.25
CA ILE A 73 9.53 -4.89 -3.34
C ILE A 73 8.07 -4.45 -3.40
N PHE A 74 7.82 -3.14 -3.50
CA PHE A 74 6.48 -2.57 -3.67
C PHE A 74 5.79 -3.05 -4.95
N PHE A 75 6.47 -3.01 -6.10
CA PHE A 75 5.88 -3.43 -7.38
C PHE A 75 5.72 -4.95 -7.47
N ILE A 76 6.66 -5.73 -6.93
CA ILE A 76 6.50 -7.18 -6.77
C ILE A 76 5.23 -7.49 -5.97
N ALA A 77 5.00 -6.79 -4.85
CA ALA A 77 3.82 -6.99 -4.02
C ALA A 77 2.53 -6.58 -4.74
N HIS A 78 2.54 -5.49 -5.52
CA HIS A 78 1.41 -5.08 -6.35
C HIS A 78 1.03 -6.12 -7.40
N ILE A 79 1.99 -6.58 -8.19
CA ILE A 79 1.77 -7.59 -9.24
C ILE A 79 1.31 -8.90 -8.61
N THR A 80 1.95 -9.31 -7.52
CA THR A 80 1.57 -10.53 -6.79
C THR A 80 0.14 -10.45 -6.24
N ALA A 81 -0.25 -9.31 -5.65
CA ALA A 81 -1.61 -9.12 -5.14
C ALA A 81 -2.64 -9.21 -6.29
N ILE A 82 -2.37 -8.61 -7.44
CA ILE A 82 -3.21 -8.72 -8.64
C ILE A 82 -3.40 -10.19 -9.05
N ILE A 83 -2.31 -10.97 -9.10
CA ILE A 83 -2.38 -12.40 -9.44
C ILE A 83 -3.21 -13.16 -8.39
N LEU A 84 -2.97 -12.93 -7.10
CA LEU A 84 -3.68 -13.60 -6.02
C LEU A 84 -5.18 -13.26 -6.04
N TYR A 85 -5.55 -12.02 -6.36
CA TYR A 85 -6.94 -11.61 -6.57
C TYR A 85 -7.63 -12.40 -7.68
N LEU A 86 -6.95 -12.61 -8.80
CA LEU A 86 -7.44 -13.45 -9.90
C LEU A 86 -7.48 -14.94 -9.52
N CYS A 87 -6.70 -15.37 -8.53
CA CYS A 87 -6.73 -16.72 -7.97
C CYS A 87 -7.83 -16.96 -6.93
N MET A 88 -8.59 -15.94 -6.50
CA MET A 88 -9.71 -16.11 -5.56
C MET A 88 -10.68 -17.26 -5.93
N PRO A 89 -11.06 -17.47 -7.22
CA PRO A 89 -11.88 -18.59 -7.65
C PRO A 89 -11.36 -19.99 -7.34
N ILE A 90 -10.06 -20.15 -7.13
CA ILE A 90 -9.43 -21.43 -6.82
C ILE A 90 -9.76 -21.85 -5.38
N TYR A 91 -9.85 -20.88 -4.46
CA TYR A 91 -10.06 -21.08 -3.03
C TYR A 91 -11.51 -20.89 -2.60
N TYR A 92 -12.25 -20.04 -3.29
CA TYR A 92 -13.65 -19.74 -3.03
C TYR A 92 -14.50 -20.22 -4.21
N ARG A 93 -15.38 -21.20 -3.97
CA ARG A 93 -16.15 -21.86 -5.04
C ARG A 93 -17.06 -20.84 -5.73
N LEU A 94 -17.12 -20.90 -7.06
CA LEU A 94 -18.02 -20.11 -7.90
C LEU A 94 -18.81 -21.03 -8.83
N ASN A 95 -20.10 -20.76 -9.04
CA ASN A 95 -20.93 -21.59 -9.92
C ASN A 95 -20.46 -21.58 -11.39
N ARG A 96 -19.96 -20.45 -11.91
CA ARG A 96 -19.49 -20.33 -13.31
C ARG A 96 -18.04 -20.79 -13.53
N LEU A 97 -17.23 -20.80 -12.47
CA LEU A 97 -15.80 -21.13 -12.52
C LEU A 97 -15.47 -22.35 -11.66
N THR A 98 -16.39 -23.31 -11.55
CA THR A 98 -16.21 -24.53 -10.75
C THR A 98 -15.00 -25.34 -11.18
N PHE A 99 -14.59 -25.25 -12.45
CA PHE A 99 -13.40 -25.93 -12.97
C PHE A 99 -12.08 -25.48 -12.31
N MET A 100 -12.02 -24.25 -11.77
CA MET A 100 -10.85 -23.71 -11.06
C MET A 100 -10.76 -24.23 -9.62
N TYR A 101 -11.89 -24.63 -9.03
CA TYR A 101 -11.97 -25.13 -7.65
C TYR A 101 -11.52 -26.60 -7.54
N LYS A 102 -10.30 -26.90 -8.01
CA LYS A 102 -9.69 -28.24 -7.97
C LYS A 102 -8.62 -28.32 -6.87
N PRO A 103 -8.45 -29.49 -6.22
CA PRO A 103 -7.45 -29.65 -5.16
C PRO A 103 -6.01 -29.42 -5.66
N GLY A 104 -5.71 -29.81 -6.91
CA GLY A 104 -4.38 -29.57 -7.51
C GLY A 104 -4.01 -28.09 -7.63
N PHE A 105 -4.97 -27.22 -7.96
CA PHE A 105 -4.73 -25.77 -8.05
C PHE A 105 -4.62 -25.13 -6.66
N ARG A 106 -5.50 -25.51 -5.71
CA ARG A 106 -5.47 -24.99 -4.33
C ARG A 106 -4.13 -25.25 -3.63
N LYS A 107 -3.50 -26.40 -3.90
CA LYS A 107 -2.22 -26.77 -3.31
C LYS A 107 -1.09 -25.81 -3.70
N HIS A 108 -1.11 -25.28 -4.92
CA HIS A 108 0.05 -24.58 -5.48
C HIS A 108 -0.15 -23.07 -5.75
N ALA A 109 -1.39 -22.60 -5.92
CA ALA A 109 -1.63 -21.21 -6.32
C ALA A 109 -1.10 -20.16 -5.31
N TRP A 110 -1.12 -20.45 -4.01
CA TRP A 110 -0.65 -19.52 -2.96
C TRP A 110 0.85 -19.18 -3.02
N TYR A 111 1.71 -20.12 -3.45
CA TYR A 111 3.14 -19.85 -3.60
C TYR A 111 3.54 -19.55 -5.06
N LEU A 112 2.80 -20.09 -6.04
CA LEU A 112 3.03 -19.77 -7.45
C LEU A 112 2.71 -18.30 -7.75
N GLY A 113 1.71 -17.70 -7.08
CA GLY A 113 1.39 -16.28 -7.23
C GLY A 113 2.60 -15.37 -7.02
N PRO A 114 3.26 -15.42 -5.84
CA PRO A 114 4.50 -14.68 -5.58
C PRO A 114 5.64 -15.00 -6.55
N ILE A 115 5.88 -16.27 -6.88
CA ILE A 115 6.94 -16.66 -7.82
C ILE A 115 6.71 -16.00 -9.18
N ILE A 116 5.49 -16.07 -9.70
CA ILE A 116 5.13 -15.45 -10.98
C ILE A 116 5.25 -13.93 -10.88
N GLY A 117 4.79 -13.32 -9.79
CA GLY A 117 4.91 -11.88 -9.57
C GLY A 117 6.35 -11.38 -9.59
N ILE A 118 7.26 -12.09 -8.92
CA ILE A 118 8.70 -11.81 -8.93
C ILE A 118 9.26 -11.93 -10.35
N ILE A 119 8.97 -13.03 -11.06
CA ILE A 119 9.46 -13.26 -12.42
C ILE A 119 8.99 -12.15 -13.37
N ILE A 120 7.72 -11.76 -13.29
CA ILE A 120 7.16 -10.68 -14.11
C ILE A 120 7.91 -9.39 -13.82
N TRP A 121 8.04 -8.98 -12.55
CA TRP A 121 8.73 -7.74 -12.18
C TRP A 121 10.17 -7.71 -12.72
N LEU A 122 10.95 -8.75 -12.44
CA LEU A 122 12.36 -8.85 -12.87
C LEU A 122 12.53 -8.84 -14.40
N THR A 123 11.48 -9.22 -15.13
CA THR A 123 11.45 -9.16 -16.59
C THR A 123 11.09 -7.76 -17.09
N ILE A 124 10.05 -7.13 -16.52
CA ILE A 124 9.53 -5.85 -17.02
C ILE A 124 10.36 -4.65 -16.60
N VAL A 125 11.02 -4.69 -15.43
CA VAL A 125 11.81 -3.57 -14.89
C VAL A 125 13.01 -3.20 -15.78
N ARG A 126 13.39 -4.09 -16.71
CA ARG A 126 14.49 -3.89 -17.66
C ARG A 126 14.11 -3.03 -18.87
N PHE A 127 12.83 -2.72 -19.05
CA PHE A 127 12.38 -1.84 -20.13
C PHE A 127 12.25 -0.41 -19.61
N ASP A 128 12.66 0.57 -20.43
CA ASP A 128 12.61 2.00 -20.11
C ASP A 128 11.23 2.47 -19.65
N PHE A 129 10.17 1.84 -20.16
CA PHE A 129 8.80 2.15 -19.76
C PHE A 129 8.48 1.87 -18.28
N PHE A 130 9.29 1.06 -17.59
CA PHE A 130 9.13 0.71 -16.17
C PHE A 130 10.35 1.08 -15.31
N TYR A 131 11.49 1.43 -15.92
CA TYR A 131 12.73 1.69 -15.21
C TYR A 131 12.81 3.15 -14.74
N VAL A 132 13.18 3.36 -13.48
CA VAL A 132 13.50 4.69 -12.94
C VAL A 132 14.97 4.96 -13.26
N SER A 133 15.22 5.76 -14.29
CA SER A 133 16.57 5.97 -14.84
C SER A 133 17.40 6.95 -14.05
N ASP A 134 16.79 8.02 -13.56
CA ASP A 134 17.50 9.15 -12.95
C ASP A 134 16.84 9.60 -11.65
N ALA A 135 17.69 9.94 -10.68
CA ALA A 135 17.32 10.51 -9.40
C ALA A 135 18.36 11.53 -8.92
N ALA A 136 17.89 12.61 -8.31
CA ALA A 136 18.74 13.65 -7.75
C ALA A 136 18.21 14.12 -6.39
N TRP A 137 19.13 14.49 -5.52
CA TRP A 137 18.86 15.25 -4.30
C TRP A 137 18.73 16.73 -4.62
N ILE A 138 17.73 17.37 -4.02
CA ILE A 138 17.65 18.82 -3.86
C ILE A 138 18.07 19.12 -2.44
N VAL A 139 19.15 19.89 -2.31
CA VAL A 139 19.67 20.37 -1.02
C VAL A 139 19.43 21.87 -0.94
N CYS A 140 18.63 22.28 0.04
CA CYS A 140 18.28 23.68 0.26
C CYS A 140 18.81 24.15 1.61
N ALA A 141 19.56 25.25 1.59
CA ALA A 141 19.81 26.06 2.79
C ALA A 141 18.96 27.34 2.73
N LYS A 142 18.37 27.75 3.85
CA LYS A 142 17.46 28.89 3.93
C LYS A 142 18.11 30.16 3.37
N GLY A 143 17.43 30.79 2.42
CA GLY A 143 17.90 32.01 1.74
C GLY A 143 18.93 31.78 0.63
N SER A 144 19.29 30.52 0.33
CA SER A 144 20.12 30.16 -0.82
C SER A 144 19.29 29.67 -2.00
N THR A 145 19.95 29.46 -3.15
CA THR A 145 19.37 28.74 -4.29
C THR A 145 19.50 27.23 -4.06
N PRO A 146 18.50 26.42 -4.40
CA PRO A 146 18.56 24.97 -4.23
C PRO A 146 19.70 24.39 -5.06
N GLU A 147 20.49 23.51 -4.43
CA GLU A 147 21.56 22.79 -5.10
C GLU A 147 21.07 21.42 -5.54
N LEU A 148 21.39 21.05 -6.78
CA LEU A 148 21.11 19.73 -7.32
C LEU A 148 22.33 18.83 -7.16
N GLN A 149 22.14 17.64 -6.59
CA GLN A 149 23.18 16.62 -6.49
C GLN A 149 22.65 15.29 -7.02
N ILE A 150 23.28 14.76 -8.08
CA ILE A 150 22.85 13.50 -8.68
C ILE A 150 23.08 12.35 -7.69
N TRP A 151 22.04 11.55 -7.49
CA TRP A 151 22.10 10.33 -6.68
C TRP A 151 22.46 9.13 -7.56
N PHE A 152 21.70 8.92 -8.64
CA PHE A 152 22.03 7.94 -9.68
C PHE A 152 21.46 8.36 -11.03
N GLY A 153 22.02 7.78 -12.10
CA GLY A 153 21.66 8.12 -13.47
C GLY A 153 22.40 9.35 -13.98
N SER A 154 21.69 10.20 -14.70
CA SER A 154 22.22 11.34 -15.42
C SER A 154 21.42 12.61 -15.14
N HIS A 155 22.08 13.76 -15.31
CA HIS A 155 21.41 15.05 -15.23
C HIS A 155 20.40 15.21 -16.37
N GLN A 156 19.20 15.68 -16.06
CA GLN A 156 18.12 15.85 -17.03
C GLN A 156 17.55 17.27 -16.98
N PRO A 157 17.09 17.85 -18.10
CA PRO A 157 16.58 19.23 -18.15
C PRO A 157 15.42 19.51 -17.18
N TRP A 158 14.53 18.53 -16.97
CA TRP A 158 13.39 18.67 -16.05
C TRP A 158 13.81 18.85 -14.58
N MET A 159 15.05 18.45 -14.23
CA MET A 159 15.61 18.66 -12.89
C MET A 159 15.92 20.14 -12.64
N ASP A 160 16.46 20.83 -13.66
CA ASP A 160 16.73 22.27 -13.59
C ASP A 160 15.43 23.07 -13.53
N ASP A 161 14.40 22.64 -14.26
CA ASP A 161 13.07 23.25 -14.20
C ASP A 161 12.46 23.14 -12.80
N ALA A 162 12.65 22.00 -12.12
CA ALA A 162 12.19 21.81 -10.75
C ALA A 162 12.90 22.75 -9.76
N VAL A 163 14.24 22.86 -9.86
CA VAL A 163 15.03 23.80 -9.04
C VAL A 163 14.60 25.25 -9.28
N THR A 164 14.39 25.61 -10.55
CA THR A 164 13.95 26.95 -10.94
C THR A 164 12.56 27.29 -10.38
N GLN A 165 11.63 26.33 -10.38
CA GLN A 165 10.28 26.51 -9.84
C GLN A 165 10.24 26.57 -8.31
N ILE A 166 11.15 25.89 -7.61
CA ILE A 166 11.30 26.03 -6.17
C ILE A 166 11.76 27.46 -5.83
N GLY A 167 12.66 28.04 -6.64
CA GLY A 167 13.18 29.39 -6.40
C GLY A 167 14.04 29.43 -5.13
N THR A 168 14.04 30.57 -4.42
CA THR A 168 14.86 30.73 -3.21
C THR A 168 14.33 29.86 -2.06
N CYS A 169 15.21 29.10 -1.40
CA CYS A 169 14.85 28.22 -0.30
C CYS A 169 14.21 28.99 0.87
N SER A 170 12.95 28.69 1.17
CA SER A 170 12.21 29.27 2.30
C SER A 170 12.65 28.70 3.66
N ALA A 171 13.17 27.47 3.67
CA ALA A 171 13.67 26.75 4.83
C ALA A 171 14.80 25.79 4.44
N ASP A 172 15.50 25.25 5.44
CA ASP A 172 16.45 24.16 5.23
C ASP A 172 15.68 22.87 4.95
N PHE A 173 15.95 22.21 3.82
CA PHE A 173 15.38 20.90 3.52
C PHE A 173 16.25 20.10 2.56
N GLU A 174 16.09 18.78 2.62
CA GLU A 174 16.63 17.86 1.63
C GLU A 174 15.51 16.94 1.15
N THR A 175 15.42 16.71 -0.15
CA THR A 175 14.42 15.82 -0.76
C THR A 175 14.97 15.25 -2.06
N THR A 176 14.33 14.21 -2.59
CA THR A 176 14.70 13.66 -3.90
C THR A 176 13.66 13.99 -4.95
N ILE A 177 14.14 14.15 -6.18
CA ILE A 177 13.33 14.16 -7.38
C ILE A 177 13.76 12.97 -8.25
N THR A 178 12.80 12.28 -8.84
CA THR A 178 13.04 11.03 -9.55
C THR A 178 12.22 10.98 -10.83
N THR A 179 12.78 10.31 -11.83
CA THR A 179 12.05 9.97 -13.05
C THR A 179 10.83 9.10 -12.73
N GLN A 180 9.72 9.36 -13.42
CA GLN A 180 8.45 8.68 -13.15
C GLN A 180 7.97 7.95 -14.41
N PRO A 181 8.47 6.73 -14.65
CA PRO A 181 8.11 5.97 -15.83
C PRO A 181 6.59 5.65 -15.84
N PRO A 182 5.89 5.88 -16.97
CA PRO A 182 4.43 5.70 -17.03
C PRO A 182 3.96 4.26 -16.78
N GLY A 183 4.81 3.26 -17.04
CA GLY A 183 4.47 1.86 -16.79
C GLY A 183 4.27 1.54 -15.32
N LEU A 184 4.99 2.22 -14.42
CA LEU A 184 4.79 2.06 -12.98
C LEU A 184 3.41 2.59 -12.56
N TRP A 185 3.01 3.75 -13.08
CA TRP A 185 1.67 4.29 -12.89
C TRP A 185 0.58 3.36 -13.43
N LEU A 186 0.79 2.75 -14.59
CA LEU A 186 -0.14 1.78 -15.16
C LEU A 186 -0.39 0.59 -14.21
N ILE A 187 0.64 0.06 -13.57
CA ILE A 187 0.51 -1.06 -12.63
C ILE A 187 -0.33 -0.64 -11.41
N VAL A 188 -0.04 0.53 -10.83
CA VAL A 188 -0.77 1.03 -9.65
C VAL A 188 -2.23 1.33 -10.00
N LEU A 189 -2.48 2.00 -11.12
CA LEU A 189 -3.83 2.35 -11.59
C LEU A 189 -4.65 1.13 -12.01
N ALA A 190 -4.01 0.02 -12.41
CA ALA A 190 -4.70 -1.23 -12.73
C ALA A 190 -5.25 -1.95 -11.46
N SER A 191 -4.62 -1.77 -10.30
CA SER A 191 -4.97 -2.48 -9.06
C SER A 191 -6.42 -2.27 -8.59
N PRO A 192 -6.98 -1.04 -8.61
CA PRO A 192 -8.41 -0.80 -8.33
C PRO A 192 -9.36 -1.64 -9.19
N PHE A 193 -9.11 -1.75 -10.50
CA PHE A 193 -9.97 -2.49 -11.42
C PHE A 193 -9.96 -4.00 -11.11
N VAL A 194 -8.79 -4.56 -10.84
CA VAL A 194 -8.67 -5.97 -10.44
C VAL A 194 -9.34 -6.22 -9.08
N SER A 195 -9.26 -5.25 -8.16
CA SER A 195 -9.94 -5.34 -6.85
C SER A 195 -11.47 -5.39 -7.00
N VAL A 196 -12.05 -4.66 -7.96
CA VAL A 196 -13.47 -4.74 -8.30
C VAL A 196 -13.82 -6.13 -8.85
N ILE A 197 -12.99 -6.69 -9.75
CA ILE A 197 -13.19 -8.05 -10.27
C ILE A 197 -13.16 -9.08 -9.12
N ALA A 198 -12.20 -8.96 -8.21
CA ALA A 198 -12.11 -9.83 -7.03
C ALA A 198 -13.36 -9.72 -6.14
N LEU A 199 -13.88 -8.52 -5.92
CA LEU A 199 -15.11 -8.29 -5.18
C LEU A 199 -16.32 -8.99 -5.83
N LEU A 200 -16.41 -8.96 -7.17
CA LEU A 200 -17.45 -9.67 -7.92
C LEU A 200 -17.31 -11.20 -7.77
N PHE A 201 -16.09 -11.73 -7.76
CA PHE A 201 -15.85 -13.14 -7.47
C PHE A 201 -16.31 -13.51 -6.06
N ILE A 202 -15.93 -12.74 -5.04
CA ILE A 202 -16.34 -13.02 -3.66
C ILE A 202 -17.88 -12.95 -3.51
N ARG A 203 -18.53 -11.96 -4.13
CA ARG A 203 -20.00 -11.85 -4.14
C ARG A 203 -20.65 -13.08 -4.77
N SER A 204 -20.13 -13.52 -5.90
CA SER A 204 -20.65 -14.70 -6.58
C SER A 204 -20.39 -15.99 -5.78
N SER A 205 -19.29 -16.05 -5.00
CA SER A 205 -19.00 -17.17 -4.10
C SER A 205 -20.03 -17.27 -2.95
N ILE A 206 -20.38 -16.15 -2.32
CA ILE A 206 -21.44 -16.11 -1.29
C ILE A 206 -22.74 -16.70 -1.84
N LYS A 207 -23.13 -16.27 -3.06
CA LYS A 207 -24.34 -16.76 -3.72
C LYS A 207 -24.29 -18.27 -3.97
N SER A 208 -23.14 -18.83 -4.36
CA SER A 208 -23.01 -20.28 -4.58
C SER A 208 -23.04 -21.10 -3.29
N HIS A 209 -22.58 -20.56 -2.16
CA HIS A 209 -22.64 -21.25 -0.86
C HIS A 209 -24.02 -21.23 -0.21
N LEU A 210 -24.88 -20.25 -0.57
CA LEU A 210 -26.24 -20.13 -0.04
C LEU A 210 -27.31 -20.82 -0.89
N LEU A 211 -27.10 -20.97 -2.21
CA LEU A 211 -28.10 -21.49 -3.16
C LEU A 211 -27.81 -22.92 -3.66
N GLY A 212 -26.84 -23.63 -3.09
CA GLY A 212 -26.51 -25.01 -3.48
C GLY A 212 -27.33 -26.07 -2.74
N GLU A 213 -27.30 -27.32 -3.23
CA GLU A 213 -28.01 -28.48 -2.65
C GLU A 213 -27.64 -28.79 -1.18
N ASN A 214 -26.50 -28.28 -0.70
CA ASN A 214 -26.08 -28.29 0.71
C ASN A 214 -25.50 -26.93 1.10
N PRO A 215 -26.26 -26.03 1.74
CA PRO A 215 -25.78 -24.71 2.12
C PRO A 215 -24.70 -24.78 3.21
N ASP A 216 -23.52 -24.24 2.93
CA ASP A 216 -22.41 -24.17 3.88
C ASP A 216 -22.38 -22.77 4.52
N ILE A 217 -23.15 -22.61 5.60
CA ILE A 217 -23.37 -21.32 6.28
C ILE A 217 -22.05 -20.72 6.77
N ASN A 218 -21.14 -21.54 7.31
CA ASN A 218 -19.85 -21.08 7.82
C ASN A 218 -18.96 -20.52 6.70
N LYS A 219 -18.89 -21.20 5.55
CA LYS A 219 -18.17 -20.66 4.39
C LYS A 219 -18.85 -19.41 3.81
N SER A 220 -20.17 -19.31 3.87
CA SER A 220 -20.88 -18.10 3.48
C SER A 220 -20.53 -16.90 4.39
N LEU A 221 -20.43 -17.11 5.71
CA LEU A 221 -20.04 -16.09 6.68
C LEU A 221 -18.60 -15.63 6.46
N THR A 222 -17.67 -16.57 6.23
CA THR A 222 -16.28 -16.23 5.90
C THR A 222 -16.17 -15.42 4.61
N SER A 223 -16.96 -15.76 3.60
CA SER A 223 -16.99 -15.03 2.33
C SER A 223 -17.65 -13.67 2.47
N ARG A 224 -18.62 -13.52 3.38
CA ARG A 224 -19.31 -12.26 3.67
C ARG A 224 -18.40 -11.25 4.39
N SER A 225 -17.61 -11.67 5.37
CA SER A 225 -16.67 -10.77 6.02
C SER A 225 -15.56 -10.33 5.05
N LEU A 226 -15.05 -11.28 4.25
CA LEU A 226 -14.09 -11.02 3.18
C LEU A 226 -14.66 -10.01 2.18
N TYR A 227 -15.93 -10.17 1.79
CA TYR A 227 -16.63 -9.24 0.91
C TYR A 227 -16.70 -7.83 1.51
N ILE A 228 -17.02 -7.68 2.79
CA ILE A 228 -17.09 -6.36 3.43
C ILE A 228 -15.71 -5.69 3.47
N GLY A 229 -14.64 -6.44 3.78
CA GLY A 229 -13.27 -5.93 3.73
C GLY A 229 -12.86 -5.46 2.34
N PHE A 230 -13.06 -6.29 1.32
CA PHE A 230 -12.81 -5.93 -0.08
C PHE A 230 -13.68 -4.79 -0.57
N LEU A 231 -14.94 -4.70 -0.11
CA LEU A 231 -15.84 -3.61 -0.47
C LEU A 231 -15.29 -2.27 0.03
N GLY A 232 -14.84 -2.21 1.29
CA GLY A 232 -14.20 -1.01 1.82
C GLY A 232 -12.93 -0.63 1.06
N LYS A 233 -12.11 -1.61 0.68
CA LYS A 233 -10.95 -1.39 -0.19
C LYS A 233 -11.35 -0.78 -1.53
N VAL A 234 -12.35 -1.35 -2.20
CA VAL A 234 -12.84 -0.86 -3.49
C VAL A 234 -13.39 0.57 -3.38
N ILE A 235 -14.14 0.88 -2.31
CA ILE A 235 -14.61 2.25 -2.04
C ILE A 235 -13.43 3.20 -1.89
N GLY A 236 -12.41 2.82 -1.09
CA GLY A 236 -11.18 3.60 -0.95
C GLY A 236 -10.45 3.79 -2.28
N ALA A 237 -10.33 2.74 -3.09
CA ALA A 237 -9.68 2.79 -4.39
C ALA A 237 -10.43 3.68 -5.40
N VAL A 238 -11.77 3.63 -5.42
CA VAL A 238 -12.60 4.52 -6.25
C VAL A 238 -12.46 5.97 -5.79
N PHE A 239 -12.44 6.21 -4.48
CA PHE A 239 -12.21 7.54 -3.92
C PHE A 239 -10.82 8.08 -4.30
N TRP A 240 -9.78 7.26 -4.14
CA TRP A 240 -8.41 7.58 -4.55
C TRP A 240 -8.32 7.92 -6.04
N PHE A 241 -8.90 7.09 -6.91
CA PHE A 241 -8.89 7.30 -8.36
C PHE A 241 -9.66 8.57 -8.76
N SER A 242 -10.81 8.83 -8.13
CA SER A 242 -11.59 10.05 -8.34
C SER A 242 -10.80 11.30 -7.92
N LEU A 243 -10.04 11.18 -6.82
CA LEU A 243 -9.21 12.25 -6.33
C LEU A 243 -8.04 12.53 -7.29
N LEU A 244 -7.39 11.49 -7.84
CA LEU A 244 -6.35 11.69 -8.87
C LEU A 244 -6.89 12.35 -10.14
N ILE A 245 -8.08 11.96 -10.62
CA ILE A 245 -8.72 12.63 -11.77
C ILE A 245 -8.97 14.10 -11.46
N PHE A 246 -9.44 14.41 -10.25
CA PHE A 246 -9.69 15.78 -9.84
C PHE A 246 -8.39 16.59 -9.79
N ILE A 247 -7.30 16.06 -9.20
CA ILE A 247 -6.00 16.75 -9.19
C ILE A 247 -5.48 16.95 -10.62
N PHE A 248 -5.58 15.92 -11.47
CA PHE A 248 -5.20 16.01 -12.89
C PHE A 248 -5.90 17.18 -13.59
N ALA A 249 -7.21 17.32 -13.38
CA ALA A 249 -8.00 18.37 -14.01
C ALA A 249 -7.60 19.79 -13.54
N ILE A 250 -7.31 19.99 -12.25
CA ILE A 250 -6.89 21.30 -11.71
C ILE A 250 -5.42 21.62 -11.99
N HIS A 251 -4.58 20.60 -12.21
CA HIS A 251 -3.17 20.77 -12.53
C HIS A 251 -2.96 21.00 -14.03
N GLY A 252 -3.79 20.38 -14.88
CA GLY A 252 -3.68 20.46 -16.34
C GLY A 252 -2.79 19.36 -16.95
N GLY A 253 -2.50 18.31 -16.19
CA GLY A 253 -1.61 17.23 -16.59
C GLY A 253 -1.42 16.17 -15.51
N GLN A 254 -0.57 15.19 -15.80
CA GLN A 254 -0.19 14.17 -14.83
C GLN A 254 0.61 14.81 -13.70
N VAL A 255 0.21 14.52 -12.47
CA VAL A 255 0.88 15.00 -11.27
C VAL A 255 1.90 13.96 -10.83
N THR A 256 3.08 14.45 -10.46
CA THR A 256 4.24 13.66 -10.05
C THR A 256 4.68 14.01 -8.63
N PHE A 257 5.59 13.21 -8.08
CA PHE A 257 6.27 13.53 -6.82
C PHE A 257 7.20 14.77 -6.95
N VAL A 258 7.57 15.16 -8.17
CA VAL A 258 8.28 16.42 -8.43
C VAL A 258 7.35 17.61 -8.19
N ASP A 259 6.11 17.53 -8.69
CA ASP A 259 5.10 18.57 -8.45
C ASP A 259 4.78 18.74 -6.96
N GLU A 260 4.68 17.64 -6.22
CA GLU A 260 4.54 17.69 -4.76
C GLU A 260 5.68 18.48 -4.12
N THR A 261 6.92 18.21 -4.53
CA THR A 261 8.12 18.88 -4.00
C THR A 261 8.03 20.38 -4.23
N ILE A 262 7.60 20.80 -5.42
CA ILE A 262 7.42 22.21 -5.78
C ILE A 262 6.31 22.85 -4.93
N TRP A 263 5.14 22.22 -4.80
CA TRP A 263 4.03 22.78 -4.02
C TRP A 263 4.32 22.85 -2.52
N ARG A 264 5.20 21.97 -2.03
CA ARG A 264 5.57 21.92 -0.62
C ARG A 264 6.64 22.93 -0.26
N TYR A 265 7.66 23.09 -1.10
CA TYR A 265 8.89 23.80 -0.75
C TYR A 265 9.15 25.08 -1.54
N GLY A 266 8.45 25.31 -2.65
CA GLY A 266 8.52 26.56 -3.40
C GLY A 266 7.82 27.73 -2.68
N ASP A 267 7.29 28.68 -3.45
CA ASP A 267 6.43 29.76 -2.95
C ASP A 267 4.95 29.52 -3.31
N PRO A 268 4.26 28.59 -2.61
CA PRO A 268 2.98 28.09 -3.07
C PRO A 268 1.84 29.08 -2.87
N ASN A 269 1.13 29.37 -3.95
CA ASN A 269 -0.12 30.10 -3.93
C ASN A 269 -1.26 29.26 -3.31
N GLY A 270 -2.43 29.88 -3.11
CA GLY A 270 -3.58 29.21 -2.49
C GLY A 270 -4.04 27.93 -3.22
N ILE A 271 -3.91 27.89 -4.55
CA ILE A 271 -4.29 26.72 -5.36
C ILE A 271 -3.26 25.60 -5.19
N GLU A 272 -1.96 25.92 -5.16
CA GLU A 272 -0.88 24.94 -4.96
C GLU A 272 -0.95 24.29 -3.58
N ARG A 273 -1.32 25.05 -2.54
CA ARG A 273 -1.61 24.49 -1.22
C ARG A 273 -2.76 23.48 -1.25
N VAL A 274 -3.82 23.77 -2.01
CA VAL A 274 -4.94 22.83 -2.21
C VAL A 274 -4.48 21.59 -2.99
N LYS A 275 -3.68 21.76 -4.05
CA LYS A 275 -3.10 20.64 -4.81
C LYS A 275 -2.23 19.74 -3.91
N TYR A 276 -1.36 20.32 -3.10
CA TYR A 276 -0.55 19.60 -2.13
C TYR A 276 -1.38 18.85 -1.09
N PHE A 277 -2.42 19.49 -0.54
CA PHE A 277 -3.34 18.84 0.40
C PHE A 277 -4.04 17.63 -0.24
N LEU A 278 -4.58 17.80 -1.45
CA LEU A 278 -5.26 16.72 -2.17
C LEU A 278 -4.29 15.58 -2.51
N TRP A 279 -3.08 15.89 -2.96
CA TRP A 279 -2.06 14.89 -3.24
C TRP A 279 -1.71 14.09 -1.99
N THR A 280 -1.44 14.78 -0.87
CA THR A 280 -1.17 14.15 0.42
C THR A 280 -2.35 13.28 0.89
N LEU A 281 -3.58 13.75 0.67
CA LEU A 281 -4.78 12.96 0.96
C LEU A 281 -4.85 11.71 0.08
N SER A 282 -4.50 11.78 -1.21
CA SER A 282 -4.42 10.62 -2.10
C SER A 282 -3.47 9.56 -1.55
N LEU A 283 -2.30 9.99 -1.05
CA LEU A 283 -1.28 9.10 -0.51
C LEU A 283 -1.75 8.38 0.77
N LEU A 284 -2.63 9.02 1.56
CA LEU A 284 -3.22 8.45 2.77
C LEU A 284 -4.30 7.39 2.48
N VAL A 285 -5.05 7.52 1.38
CA VAL A 285 -6.21 6.66 1.10
C VAL A 285 -5.81 5.20 0.96
N THR A 286 -4.70 4.91 0.28
CA THR A 286 -4.26 3.53 0.02
C THR A 286 -3.93 2.75 1.31
N PRO A 287 -3.06 3.25 2.22
CA PRO A 287 -2.83 2.60 3.51
C PRO A 287 -4.12 2.46 4.34
N VAL A 288 -4.98 3.49 4.37
CA VAL A 288 -6.24 3.44 5.13
C VAL A 288 -7.18 2.35 4.60
N ALA A 289 -7.28 2.20 3.28
CA ALA A 289 -8.08 1.15 2.65
C ALA A 289 -7.58 -0.25 3.02
N ILE A 290 -6.25 -0.45 3.04
CA ILE A 290 -5.62 -1.71 3.45
C ILE A 290 -5.83 -1.96 4.95
N ALA A 291 -5.71 -0.93 5.79
CA ALA A 291 -5.97 -1.03 7.22
C ALA A 291 -7.43 -1.44 7.49
N PHE A 292 -8.39 -0.87 6.76
CA PHE A 292 -9.79 -1.25 6.85
C PHE A 292 -10.02 -2.72 6.47
N GLU A 293 -9.45 -3.16 5.35
CA GLU A 293 -9.50 -4.56 4.91
C GLU A 293 -8.97 -5.49 6.01
N ALA A 294 -7.79 -5.18 6.56
CA ALA A 294 -7.17 -5.90 7.67
C ALA A 294 -8.05 -5.92 8.93
N MET A 295 -8.69 -4.80 9.29
CA MET A 295 -9.65 -4.74 10.41
C MET A 295 -10.90 -5.59 10.17
N MET A 296 -11.37 -5.70 8.93
CA MET A 296 -12.50 -6.58 8.62
C MET A 296 -12.12 -8.06 8.70
N PHE A 297 -10.88 -8.41 8.35
CA PHE A 297 -10.34 -9.75 8.62
C PHE A 297 -10.29 -10.06 10.11
N VAL A 298 -9.81 -9.11 10.92
CA VAL A 298 -9.81 -9.20 12.38
C VAL A 298 -11.23 -9.42 12.91
N HIS A 299 -12.20 -8.65 12.43
CA HIS A 299 -13.59 -8.80 12.84
C HIS A 299 -14.14 -10.19 12.54
N ALA A 300 -13.84 -10.70 11.34
CA ALA A 300 -14.24 -12.04 10.90
C ALA A 300 -13.71 -13.13 11.83
N THR A 301 -12.41 -13.07 12.16
CA THR A 301 -11.75 -14.08 12.99
C THR A 301 -12.23 -14.02 14.45
N LEU A 302 -12.53 -12.82 14.96
CA LEU A 302 -13.05 -12.62 16.32
C LEU A 302 -14.53 -12.99 16.50
N LYS A 303 -15.36 -12.88 15.47
CA LYS A 303 -16.82 -13.06 15.61
C LYS A 303 -17.28 -14.43 15.10
N ASP A 304 -16.77 -14.89 13.96
CA ASP A 304 -17.45 -15.91 13.16
C ASP A 304 -16.70 -17.27 13.06
N THR A 305 -15.67 -17.57 13.89
CA THR A 305 -14.83 -18.80 13.77
C THR A 305 -14.27 -19.01 12.36
N VAL A 306 -14.00 -17.90 11.67
CA VAL A 306 -13.55 -17.88 10.27
C VAL A 306 -12.11 -18.41 10.26
N PHE A 307 -11.85 -19.45 9.47
CA PHE A 307 -10.54 -20.10 9.31
C PHE A 307 -10.04 -21.04 10.43
N GLY A 308 -10.94 -21.55 11.29
CA GLY A 308 -10.56 -22.56 12.28
C GLY A 308 -9.74 -22.03 13.46
N ILE A 309 -9.80 -20.71 13.70
CA ILE A 309 -9.16 -20.02 14.82
C ILE A 309 -9.83 -20.47 16.13
N ASP A 310 -9.08 -21.24 16.93
CA ASP A 310 -9.43 -21.62 18.32
C ASP A 310 -9.69 -20.38 19.18
N ASN A 311 -10.59 -20.51 20.15
CA ASN A 311 -10.88 -19.57 21.22
C ASN A 311 -9.61 -19.06 21.95
N ASN A 312 -8.57 -19.88 22.11
CA ASN A 312 -7.29 -19.42 22.65
C ASN A 312 -6.59 -18.43 21.72
N LEU A 313 -6.53 -18.73 20.41
CA LEU A 313 -5.95 -17.83 19.43
C LEU A 313 -6.77 -16.54 19.28
N ARG A 314 -8.10 -16.63 19.45
CA ARG A 314 -9.01 -15.47 19.52
C ARG A 314 -8.69 -14.56 20.73
N LYS A 315 -8.41 -15.13 21.90
CA LYS A 315 -7.98 -14.37 23.09
C LYS A 315 -6.63 -13.70 22.87
N THR A 316 -5.65 -14.43 22.32
CA THR A 316 -4.33 -13.86 21.97
C THR A 316 -4.47 -12.70 21.00
N PHE A 317 -5.34 -12.86 19.99
CA PHE A 317 -5.58 -11.84 18.97
C PHE A 317 -6.27 -10.59 19.51
N ARG A 318 -7.29 -10.76 20.36
CA ARG A 318 -7.95 -9.65 21.05
C ARG A 318 -6.97 -8.90 21.95
N ASN A 319 -6.12 -9.61 22.67
CA ASN A 319 -5.13 -8.98 23.53
C ASN A 319 -4.08 -8.22 22.69
N ALA A 320 -3.60 -8.81 21.59
CA ALA A 320 -2.66 -8.15 20.68
C ALA A 320 -3.25 -6.86 20.06
N LEU A 321 -4.54 -6.87 19.68
CA LEU A 321 -5.29 -5.69 19.26
C LEU A 321 -5.30 -4.59 20.33
N PHE A 322 -5.70 -4.92 21.55
CA PHE A 322 -5.79 -3.94 22.64
C PHE A 322 -4.40 -3.40 23.03
N THR A 323 -3.38 -4.25 23.05
CA THR A 323 -2.00 -3.82 23.30
C THR A 323 -1.48 -2.94 22.16
N GLY A 324 -1.75 -3.29 20.91
CA GLY A 324 -1.37 -2.50 19.74
C GLY A 324 -2.02 -1.12 19.74
N PHE A 325 -3.34 -1.04 19.96
CA PHE A 325 -4.04 0.25 20.12
C PHE A 325 -3.50 1.05 21.30
N GLY A 326 -3.18 0.41 22.43
CA GLY A 326 -2.59 1.06 23.59
C GLY A 326 -1.23 1.69 23.29
N VAL A 327 -0.37 0.97 22.56
CA VAL A 327 0.96 1.47 22.14
C VAL A 327 0.81 2.63 21.15
N ILE A 328 -0.12 2.55 20.20
CA ILE A 328 -0.39 3.64 19.25
C ILE A 328 -0.91 4.88 19.97
N ALA A 329 -1.88 4.71 20.86
CA ALA A 329 -2.43 5.81 21.65
C ALA A 329 -1.37 6.44 22.56
N PHE A 330 -0.45 5.62 23.09
CA PHE A 330 0.70 6.10 23.85
C PHE A 330 1.63 6.94 22.97
N ILE A 331 2.08 6.43 21.82
CA ILE A 331 2.97 7.16 20.90
C ILE A 331 2.32 8.46 20.41
N VAL A 332 1.06 8.41 19.96
CA VAL A 332 0.32 9.59 19.50
C VAL A 332 0.12 10.59 20.65
N GLY A 333 -0.18 10.09 21.86
CA GLY A 333 -0.27 10.93 23.05
C GLY A 333 1.05 11.59 23.41
N SER A 334 2.17 10.87 23.32
CA SER A 334 3.52 11.38 23.54
C SER A 334 3.89 12.45 22.51
N GLU A 335 3.65 12.20 21.22
CA GLU A 335 3.92 13.16 20.14
C GLU A 335 3.05 14.42 20.25
N LEU A 336 1.76 14.28 20.59
CA LEU A 336 0.89 15.43 20.85
C LEU A 336 1.37 16.24 22.05
N MET A 337 1.77 15.58 23.13
CA MET A 337 2.30 16.23 24.32
C MET A 337 3.63 16.95 24.03
N GLU A 338 4.51 16.34 23.24
CA GLU A 338 5.79 16.93 22.82
C GLU A 338 5.58 18.10 21.84
N ALA A 339 4.58 18.05 20.97
CA ALA A 339 4.18 19.17 20.12
C ALA A 339 3.62 20.35 20.95
N PHE A 340 2.88 20.09 22.04
CA PHE A 340 2.44 21.13 22.97
C PHE A 340 3.59 21.75 23.78
N ILE A 341 4.67 21.00 24.00
CA ILE A 341 5.86 21.44 24.78
C ILE A 341 6.97 22.02 23.86
N GLY A 342 6.81 21.94 22.53
CA GLY A 342 7.71 22.56 21.54
C GLY A 342 8.95 21.73 21.17
N TYR A 343 8.93 20.41 21.42
CA TYR A 343 10.06 19.50 21.18
C TYR A 343 9.63 18.21 20.44
N GLY A 344 8.50 18.21 19.73
CA GLY A 344 8.04 17.04 18.99
C GLY A 344 8.82 16.79 17.70
N MET A 345 8.85 15.54 17.22
CA MET A 345 9.50 15.14 15.96
C MET A 345 8.94 15.82 14.68
N ALA A 346 7.87 16.61 14.81
CA ALA A 346 7.28 17.41 13.74
C ALA A 346 7.56 18.93 13.88
N GLY A 347 8.44 19.34 14.81
CA GLY A 347 8.87 20.72 15.05
C GLY A 347 10.22 21.03 14.43
#